data_AF-A0A9E5QY30-F1
#
_entry.id   AF-A0A9E5QY30-F1
#
_cell.length_a   1.000
_cell.length_b   1.000
_cell.length_c   1.000
_cell.angle_alpha   90.00
_cell.angle_beta   90.00
_cell.angle_gamma   90.00
#
_symmetry.space_group_name_H-M   'P 1'
#
loop_
_entity.id
_entity.type
_entity.pdbx_description
1 polymer ?
#
loop_
_entity_poly.entity_id
_entity_poly.type
_entity_poly.pdbx_seq_one_letter_code
_entity_poly.pdbx_strand_id
1 'polypeptide(L)'
;MTQDGQRRHGPNVVLVLDQPLEVVEGADYVVSLVADQPLTSLGTVVATEGDWDDHLPYNVCPLLPGTELSRETPSGYTEYTCIAFSPFPGYYHGINLYIIAEDDPLKRDLLLQGLDEADYLTISSNRFYDGVTRIPDRWPLTERYYEALFGGELGFELALEWTSYPRLGPLEWKNQVLPTDDLPGWLNEFEVEEAFTVYDHPAVFVFRKTPDYAPKKHATSC
;
A
#
# COMPACT_ATOMS: atom_id res chain seq x y z
N MET A 1 14.54 15.24 -0.48
CA MET A 1 14.06 16.47 0.18
C MET A 1 14.09 17.66 -0.78
N THR A 2 12.95 18.30 -1.03
CA THR A 2 12.96 19.77 -1.07
C THR A 2 13.27 20.23 0.35
N GLN A 3 13.97 21.35 0.55
CA GLN A 3 14.41 21.78 1.89
C GLN A 3 13.28 21.99 2.92
N ASP A 4 12.01 21.94 2.50
CA ASP A 4 10.87 22.35 3.32
C ASP A 4 9.87 21.23 3.65
N GLY A 5 10.18 19.96 3.37
CA GLY A 5 9.23 18.85 3.60
C GLY A 5 8.01 18.90 2.68
N GLN A 6 8.20 19.44 1.46
CA GLN A 6 7.18 19.41 0.41
C GLN A 6 7.42 18.20 -0.50
N ARG A 7 6.32 17.57 -0.94
CA ARG A 7 6.31 16.51 -1.97
C ARG A 7 7.27 16.87 -3.12
N ARG A 8 8.02 15.91 -3.67
CA ARG A 8 8.88 16.16 -4.87
C ARG A 8 8.11 16.80 -6.02
N HIS A 9 6.83 16.45 -6.16
CA HIS A 9 5.95 16.92 -7.23
C HIS A 9 5.13 18.18 -6.86
N GLY A 10 5.42 18.82 -5.72
CA GLY A 10 4.64 19.96 -5.23
C GLY A 10 3.28 19.54 -4.63
N PRO A 11 2.47 20.51 -4.18
CA PRO A 11 1.16 20.22 -3.60
C PRO A 11 0.18 19.71 -4.67
N ASN A 12 -0.73 18.82 -4.28
CA ASN A 12 -1.84 18.41 -5.14
C ASN A 12 -2.74 19.61 -5.45
N VAL A 13 -3.07 19.81 -6.72
CA VAL A 13 -4.02 20.84 -7.16
C VAL A 13 -5.29 20.15 -7.62
N VAL A 14 -6.41 20.43 -6.96
CA VAL A 14 -7.73 19.96 -7.37
C VAL A 14 -8.37 21.04 -8.24
N LEU A 15 -8.62 20.71 -9.51
CA LEU A 15 -9.36 21.56 -10.44
C LEU A 15 -10.81 21.10 -10.47
N VAL A 16 -11.70 21.95 -9.97
CA VAL A 16 -13.15 21.70 -10.00
C VAL A 16 -13.71 22.40 -11.23
N LEU A 17 -14.47 21.69 -12.05
CA LEU A 17 -15.18 22.28 -13.17
C LEU A 17 -16.28 23.22 -12.65
N ASP A 18 -16.39 24.42 -13.24
CA ASP A 18 -17.44 25.38 -12.88
C ASP A 18 -18.85 24.81 -13.04
N GLN A 19 -19.01 23.84 -13.94
CA GLN A 19 -20.24 23.10 -14.15
C GLN A 19 -19.93 21.59 -14.21
N PRO A 20 -20.79 20.74 -13.62
CA PRO A 20 -20.66 19.29 -13.74
C PRO A 20 -20.68 18.86 -15.21
N LEU A 21 -19.76 17.98 -15.59
CA LEU A 21 -19.76 17.33 -16.90
C LEU A 21 -20.55 16.03 -16.81
N GLU A 22 -21.64 15.91 -17.58
CA GLU A 22 -22.34 14.64 -17.75
C GLU A 22 -21.55 13.74 -18.72
N VAL A 23 -21.11 12.59 -18.22
CA VAL A 23 -20.33 11.61 -18.99
C VAL A 23 -21.29 10.60 -19.62
N VAL A 24 -21.26 10.51 -20.94
CA VAL A 24 -22.12 9.67 -21.77
C VAL A 24 -21.31 8.50 -22.29
N GLU A 25 -21.88 7.29 -22.20
CA GLU A 25 -21.27 6.07 -22.70
C GLU A 25 -20.95 6.17 -24.20
N GLY A 26 -19.71 5.82 -24.56
CA GLY A 26 -19.24 5.84 -25.95
C GLY A 26 -18.85 7.21 -26.52
N ALA A 27 -18.90 8.28 -25.71
CA ALA A 27 -18.42 9.60 -26.11
C ALA A 27 -16.94 9.81 -25.75
N ASP A 28 -16.21 10.51 -26.63
CA ASP A 28 -14.82 10.91 -26.39
C ASP A 28 -14.76 12.31 -25.78
N TYR A 29 -13.97 12.44 -24.70
CA TYR A 29 -13.77 13.69 -23.98
C TYR A 29 -12.29 14.09 -24.01
N VAL A 30 -12.01 15.36 -24.26
CA VAL A 30 -10.65 15.90 -24.24
C VAL A 30 -10.54 16.96 -23.14
N VAL A 31 -9.65 16.72 -22.18
CA VAL A 31 -9.28 17.70 -21.16
C VAL A 31 -7.95 18.31 -21.57
N SER A 32 -7.88 19.64 -21.69
CA SER A 32 -6.65 20.37 -21.97
C SER A 32 -6.26 21.20 -20.76
N LEU A 33 -5.04 20.98 -20.25
CA LEU A 33 -4.48 21.72 -19.14
C LEU A 33 -3.42 22.68 -19.68
N VAL A 34 -3.55 23.96 -19.34
CA VAL A 34 -2.57 25.00 -19.67
C VAL A 34 -2.09 25.58 -18.35
N ALA A 35 -0.77 25.57 -18.15
CA ALA A 35 -0.14 26.10 -16.96
C ALA A 35 1.07 26.94 -17.36
N ASP A 36 1.30 28.03 -16.63
CA ASP A 36 2.47 28.91 -16.81
C ASP A 36 3.74 28.31 -16.20
N GLN A 37 3.60 27.22 -15.45
CA GLN A 37 4.68 26.46 -14.83
C GLN A 37 4.61 24.99 -15.25
N PRO A 38 5.73 24.24 -15.17
CA PRO A 38 5.71 22.80 -15.44
C PRO A 38 4.66 22.07 -14.60
N LEU A 39 3.77 21.33 -15.28
CA LEU A 39 2.76 20.49 -14.66
C LEU A 39 3.14 19.03 -14.90
N THR A 40 3.05 18.20 -13.85
CA THR A 40 3.13 16.75 -13.97
C THR A 40 1.77 16.18 -13.63
N SER A 41 1.18 15.41 -14.55
CA SER A 41 0.06 14.53 -14.23
C SER A 41 0.62 13.27 -13.62
N LEU A 42 0.26 13.00 -12.37
CA LEU A 42 0.62 11.80 -11.64
C LEU A 42 -0.68 11.14 -11.18
N GLY A 43 -0.78 9.82 -11.35
CA GLY A 43 -1.84 9.04 -10.74
C GLY A 43 -1.76 9.06 -9.21
N THR A 44 -2.71 8.39 -8.55
CA THR A 44 -2.67 8.20 -7.09
C THR A 44 -1.37 7.50 -6.70
N VAL A 45 -0.63 8.05 -5.73
CA VAL A 45 0.65 7.48 -5.32
C VAL A 45 0.42 6.34 -4.34
N VAL A 46 0.88 5.14 -4.68
CA VAL A 46 0.78 3.95 -3.84
C VAL A 46 2.17 3.49 -3.46
N ALA A 47 2.47 3.50 -2.16
CA ALA A 47 3.74 3.03 -1.65
C ALA A 47 3.65 1.56 -1.22
N THR A 48 4.61 0.76 -1.67
CA THR A 48 4.83 -0.61 -1.18
C THR A 48 6.07 -0.67 -0.28
N GLU A 49 6.16 -1.72 0.54
CA GLU A 49 7.23 -1.91 1.51
C GLU A 49 8.61 -2.10 0.86
N GLY A 50 8.71 -2.86 -0.23
CA GLY A 50 10.01 -3.31 -0.77
C GLY A 50 9.94 -4.08 -2.09
N ASP A 51 11.11 -4.30 -2.72
CA ASP A 51 11.23 -5.00 -4.02
C ASP A 51 10.97 -6.52 -3.93
N TRP A 52 10.86 -7.05 -2.70
CA TRP A 52 10.47 -8.44 -2.45
C TRP A 52 9.02 -8.57 -2.01
N ASP A 53 8.23 -7.51 -2.09
CA ASP A 53 6.80 -7.60 -1.86
C ASP A 53 6.05 -7.30 -3.15
N ASP A 54 4.81 -7.75 -3.20
CA ASP A 54 4.01 -7.55 -4.38
C ASP A 54 3.40 -6.14 -4.38
N HIS A 55 3.45 -5.49 -5.54
CA HIS A 55 2.81 -4.18 -5.70
C HIS A 55 1.30 -4.34 -5.79
N LEU A 56 0.59 -3.60 -4.94
CA LEU A 56 -0.86 -3.49 -5.00
C LEU A 56 -1.27 -2.16 -5.64
N PRO A 57 -2.30 -2.14 -6.51
CA PRO A 57 -3.03 -3.28 -7.06
C PRO A 57 -2.25 -4.04 -8.14
N TYR A 58 -2.46 -5.36 -8.22
CA TYR A 58 -1.87 -6.21 -9.26
C TYR A 58 -2.44 -5.93 -10.66
N ASN A 59 -1.68 -6.37 -11.67
CA ASN A 59 -2.20 -6.54 -13.01
C ASN A 59 -3.26 -7.64 -13.02
N VAL A 60 -4.46 -7.33 -13.51
CA VAL A 60 -5.60 -8.26 -13.50
C VAL A 60 -6.07 -8.59 -14.90
N CYS A 61 -6.40 -9.85 -15.14
CA CYS A 61 -7.06 -10.25 -16.37
C CYS A 61 -8.50 -9.75 -16.42
N PRO A 62 -9.04 -9.46 -17.61
CA PRO A 62 -10.48 -9.34 -17.76
C PRO A 62 -11.14 -10.68 -17.38
N LEU A 63 -12.16 -10.60 -16.54
CA LEU A 63 -12.99 -11.76 -16.23
C LEU A 63 -13.76 -12.21 -17.48
N LEU A 64 -13.99 -13.52 -17.61
CA LEU A 64 -14.83 -14.04 -18.69
C LEU A 64 -16.25 -13.44 -18.57
N PRO A 65 -16.92 -13.10 -19.70
CA PRO A 65 -18.26 -12.56 -19.67
C PRO A 65 -19.22 -13.40 -18.81
N GLY A 66 -19.90 -12.77 -17.85
CA GLY A 66 -20.80 -13.43 -16.91
C GLY A 66 -20.15 -14.01 -15.66
N THR A 67 -18.84 -13.84 -15.47
CA THR A 67 -18.14 -14.20 -14.23
C THR A 67 -18.17 -13.02 -13.26
N GLU A 68 -18.73 -13.23 -12.06
CA GLU A 68 -18.58 -12.27 -10.97
C GLU A 68 -17.21 -12.42 -10.29
N LEU A 69 -16.61 -11.30 -9.91
CA LEU A 69 -15.44 -11.28 -9.04
C LEU A 69 -15.91 -11.62 -7.61
N SER A 70 -15.48 -12.77 -7.10
CA SER A 70 -15.81 -13.25 -5.76
C SER A 70 -14.64 -14.04 -5.17
N ARG A 71 -14.73 -14.42 -3.89
CA ARG A 71 -13.76 -15.34 -3.26
C ARG A 71 -13.72 -16.73 -3.92
N GLU A 72 -14.71 -17.06 -4.75
CA GLU A 72 -14.78 -18.34 -5.48
C GLU A 72 -14.28 -18.22 -6.93
N THR A 73 -13.90 -17.02 -7.38
CA THR A 73 -13.31 -16.84 -8.69
C THR A 73 -12.03 -17.70 -8.79
N PRO A 74 -11.92 -18.60 -9.78
CA PRO A 74 -10.77 -19.51 -9.87
C PRO A 74 -9.45 -18.77 -9.94
N SER A 75 -8.42 -19.31 -9.29
CA SER A 75 -7.03 -18.90 -9.50
C SER A 75 -6.58 -19.15 -10.94
N GLY A 76 -5.58 -18.40 -11.42
CA GLY A 76 -4.99 -18.60 -12.76
C GLY A 76 -5.28 -17.49 -13.77
N TYR A 77 -5.98 -16.45 -13.36
CA TYR A 77 -6.09 -15.18 -14.07
C TYR A 77 -4.92 -14.26 -13.71
N THR A 78 -3.70 -14.71 -13.99
CA THR A 78 -2.49 -13.90 -13.81
C THR A 78 -2.07 -13.29 -15.15
N GLU A 79 -1.28 -12.23 -15.12
CA GLU A 79 -0.77 -11.57 -16.34
C GLU A 79 -0.06 -12.50 -17.33
N TYR A 80 0.43 -13.66 -16.88
CA TYR A 80 1.06 -14.65 -17.74
C TYR A 80 0.08 -15.39 -18.64
N THR A 81 -1.21 -15.41 -18.31
CA THR A 81 -2.23 -16.21 -19.02
C THR A 81 -3.18 -15.36 -19.87
N CYS A 82 -3.06 -14.02 -19.85
CA CYS A 82 -3.97 -13.11 -20.53
C CYS A 82 -3.31 -11.78 -20.93
N ILE A 83 -4.01 -10.98 -21.74
CA ILE A 83 -3.69 -9.55 -21.89
C ILE A 83 -4.25 -8.84 -20.66
N ALA A 84 -3.42 -8.73 -19.62
CA ALA A 84 -3.83 -8.10 -18.37
C ALA A 84 -3.96 -6.58 -18.52
N PHE A 85 -4.92 -6.04 -17.78
CA PHE A 85 -4.98 -4.61 -17.52
C PHE A 85 -3.95 -4.28 -16.45
N SER A 86 -2.97 -3.43 -16.80
CA SER A 86 -2.03 -2.89 -15.83
C SER A 86 -2.50 -1.52 -15.36
N PRO A 87 -2.73 -1.34 -14.04
CA PRO A 87 -3.19 -0.06 -13.53
C PRO A 87 -2.04 0.94 -13.33
N PHE A 88 -0.79 0.47 -13.39
CA PHE A 88 0.43 1.29 -13.37
C PHE A 88 1.00 1.47 -14.79
N PRO A 89 1.64 2.61 -15.13
CA PRO A 89 1.70 3.86 -14.36
C PRO A 89 0.49 4.78 -14.63
N GLY A 90 -0.52 4.33 -15.38
CA GLY A 90 -1.59 5.18 -15.89
C GLY A 90 -2.50 5.76 -14.80
N TYR A 91 -3.02 4.90 -13.92
CA TYR A 91 -3.96 5.28 -12.86
C TYR A 91 -3.25 5.49 -11.52
N TYR A 92 -2.23 4.67 -11.26
CA TYR A 92 -1.44 4.71 -10.05
C TYR A 92 0.03 4.96 -10.36
N HIS A 93 0.71 5.61 -9.43
CA HIS A 93 2.15 5.75 -9.43
C HIS A 93 2.74 4.98 -8.24
N GLY A 94 3.52 3.94 -8.52
CA GLY A 94 4.12 3.09 -7.50
C GLY A 94 5.42 3.68 -6.97
N ILE A 95 5.57 3.74 -5.65
CA ILE A 95 6.85 4.06 -5.00
C ILE A 95 7.22 2.95 -4.00
N ASN A 96 8.51 2.82 -3.73
CA ASN A 96 9.05 1.81 -2.81
C ASN A 96 9.59 2.51 -1.55
N LEU A 97 9.25 1.99 -0.37
CA LEU A 97 9.70 2.50 0.93
C LEU A 97 11.06 1.93 1.37
N TYR A 98 11.56 0.89 0.71
CA TYR A 98 12.83 0.23 0.97
C TYR A 98 13.00 -0.19 2.44
N ILE A 99 11.95 -0.78 3.01
CA ILE A 99 11.86 -1.18 4.42
C ILE A 99 12.99 -2.11 4.87
N ILE A 100 13.62 -2.86 3.97
CA ILE A 100 14.74 -3.76 4.33
C ILE A 100 16.13 -3.17 4.13
N ALA A 101 16.25 -1.92 3.68
CA ALA A 101 17.54 -1.23 3.66
C ALA A 101 18.13 -1.15 5.08
N GLU A 102 19.45 -0.93 5.18
CA GLU A 102 20.10 -0.73 6.48
C GLU A 102 19.51 0.50 7.19
N ASP A 103 19.29 0.39 8.50
CA ASP A 103 18.71 1.47 9.31
C ASP A 103 19.76 2.56 9.56
N ASP A 104 19.81 3.50 8.62
CA ASP A 104 20.69 4.66 8.66
C ASP A 104 19.91 5.98 8.41
N PRO A 105 20.54 7.15 8.59
CA PRO A 105 19.86 8.42 8.34
C PRO A 105 19.35 8.60 6.90
N LEU A 106 19.98 7.95 5.92
CA LEU A 106 19.54 8.04 4.53
C LEU A 106 18.23 7.27 4.33
N LYS A 107 18.12 6.06 4.87
CA LYS A 107 16.86 5.30 4.86
C LYS A 107 15.73 6.08 5.52
N ARG A 108 15.99 6.67 6.69
CA ARG A 108 14.99 7.51 7.38
C ARG A 108 14.47 8.63 6.47
N ASP A 109 15.38 9.36 5.84
CA ASP A 109 15.02 10.49 4.99
C ASP A 109 14.25 10.04 3.73
N LEU A 110 14.57 8.86 3.19
CA LEU A 110 13.84 8.24 2.08
C LEU A 110 12.45 7.74 2.50
N LEU A 111 12.33 7.14 3.69
CA LEU A 111 11.06 6.67 4.25
C LEU A 111 10.12 7.85 4.51
N LEU A 112 10.59 8.88 5.20
CA LEU A 112 9.82 10.12 5.44
C LEU A 112 9.38 10.76 4.12
N GLN A 113 10.25 10.74 3.13
CA GLN A 113 9.91 11.21 1.81
C GLN A 113 8.81 10.35 1.14
N GLY A 114 8.92 9.03 1.23
CA GLY A 114 7.90 8.11 0.71
C GLY A 114 6.55 8.37 1.40
N LEU A 115 6.57 8.56 2.72
CA LEU A 115 5.40 8.94 3.50
C LEU A 115 4.80 10.28 3.06
N ASP A 116 5.62 11.28 2.71
CA ASP A 116 5.14 12.58 2.21
C ASP A 116 4.43 12.46 0.86
N GLU A 117 4.93 11.58 -0.01
CA GLU A 117 4.45 11.38 -1.37
C GLU A 117 3.23 10.46 -1.45
N ALA A 118 3.21 9.38 -0.67
CA ALA A 118 2.20 8.33 -0.73
C ALA A 118 0.77 8.83 -0.42
N ASP A 119 -0.20 8.54 -1.28
CA ASP A 119 -1.62 8.71 -0.93
C ASP A 119 -2.16 7.45 -0.23
N TYR A 120 -1.59 6.29 -0.57
CA TYR A 120 -1.83 5.00 0.08
C TYR A 120 -0.53 4.28 0.40
N LEU A 121 -0.50 3.53 1.50
CA LEU A 121 0.55 2.54 1.81
C LEU A 121 -0.09 1.16 1.72
N THR A 122 0.60 0.21 1.11
CA THR A 122 0.12 -1.15 0.94
C THR A 122 1.14 -2.13 1.50
N ILE A 123 0.64 -3.07 2.30
CA ILE A 123 1.37 -4.21 2.84
C ILE A 123 0.68 -5.44 2.25
N SER A 124 1.36 -6.21 1.40
CA SER A 124 0.71 -7.33 0.70
C SER A 124 0.79 -8.65 1.47
N SER A 125 1.65 -8.75 2.48
CA SER A 125 1.81 -9.94 3.32
C SER A 125 2.51 -9.63 4.65
N ASN A 126 2.70 -10.64 5.51
CA ASN A 126 3.51 -10.50 6.72
C ASN A 126 5.03 -10.59 6.50
N ARG A 127 5.50 -10.74 5.25
CA ARG A 127 6.92 -10.91 4.91
C ARG A 127 7.84 -9.91 5.61
N PHE A 128 7.46 -8.63 5.63
CA PHE A 128 8.31 -7.59 6.19
C PHE A 128 7.92 -7.15 7.59
N TYR A 129 6.67 -6.76 7.83
CA TYR A 129 6.28 -6.23 9.14
C TYR A 129 6.47 -7.24 10.27
N ASP A 130 6.41 -8.53 9.96
CA ASP A 130 6.57 -9.58 10.96
C ASP A 130 8.01 -10.11 10.99
N GLY A 131 8.66 -10.27 9.82
CA GLY A 131 10.05 -10.73 9.75
C GLY A 131 11.07 -9.72 10.29
N VAL A 132 10.93 -8.44 9.93
CA VAL A 132 11.91 -7.38 10.26
C VAL A 132 11.84 -6.99 11.74
N THR A 133 10.63 -6.92 12.30
CA THR A 133 10.41 -6.52 13.70
C THR A 133 10.93 -7.55 14.71
N ARG A 134 11.16 -8.81 14.31
CA ARG A 134 11.80 -9.82 15.17
C ARG A 134 13.30 -9.63 15.37
N ILE A 135 13.95 -8.70 14.64
CA ILE A 135 15.38 -8.42 14.77
C ILE A 135 15.59 -6.91 15.05
N PRO A 136 15.13 -6.42 16.22
CA PRO A 136 15.13 -4.98 16.55
C PRO A 136 16.54 -4.40 16.64
N ASP A 137 17.55 -5.20 17.01
CA ASP A 137 18.95 -4.77 17.02
C ASP A 137 19.48 -4.44 15.62
N ARG A 138 18.88 -5.01 14.57
CA ARG A 138 19.26 -4.78 13.18
C ARG A 138 18.41 -3.71 12.51
N TRP A 139 17.11 -3.64 12.81
CA TRP A 139 16.18 -2.69 12.19
C TRP A 139 15.31 -1.91 13.20
N PRO A 140 15.91 -1.12 14.11
CA PRO A 140 15.16 -0.39 15.13
C PRO A 140 14.28 0.75 14.58
N LEU A 141 14.69 1.42 13.50
CA LEU A 141 13.89 2.45 12.83
C LEU A 141 12.70 1.82 12.12
N THR A 142 12.90 0.66 11.50
CA THR A 142 11.83 -0.03 10.78
C THR A 142 10.78 -0.59 11.73
N GLU A 143 11.21 -1.15 12.87
CA GLU A 143 10.33 -1.55 13.95
C GLU A 143 9.46 -0.37 14.41
N ARG A 144 10.10 0.77 14.70
CA ARG A 144 9.38 1.98 15.12
C ARG A 144 8.42 2.51 14.06
N TYR A 145 8.77 2.40 12.77
CA TYR A 145 7.87 2.73 11.67
C TYR A 145 6.59 1.89 11.70
N TYR A 146 6.68 0.56 11.88
CA TYR A 146 5.49 -0.28 11.93
C TYR A 146 4.64 -0.02 13.17
N GLU A 147 5.27 0.16 14.35
CA GLU A 147 4.54 0.57 15.56
C GLU A 147 3.75 1.87 15.33
N ALA A 148 4.39 2.87 14.72
CA ALA A 148 3.76 4.16 14.44
C ALA A 148 2.66 4.03 13.37
N LEU A 149 2.84 3.18 12.36
CA LEU A 149 1.85 2.96 11.31
C LEU A 149 0.60 2.29 11.86
N PHE A 150 0.74 1.11 12.48
CA PHE A 150 -0.37 0.35 13.04
C PHE A 150 -0.99 1.05 14.26
N GLY A 151 -0.20 1.83 15.01
CA GLY A 151 -0.68 2.69 16.09
C GLY A 151 -1.41 3.96 15.63
N GLY A 152 -1.45 4.24 14.32
CA GLY A 152 -2.12 5.42 13.76
C GLY A 152 -1.39 6.75 13.99
N GLU A 153 -0.13 6.71 14.43
CA GLU A 153 0.68 7.90 14.71
C GLU A 153 1.19 8.58 13.44
N LEU A 154 1.21 7.87 12.31
CA LEU A 154 1.72 8.37 11.03
C LEU A 154 0.71 9.24 10.25
N GLY A 155 -0.51 9.44 10.75
CA GLY A 155 -1.54 10.19 10.00
C GLY A 155 -2.08 9.41 8.79
N PHE A 156 -2.02 8.08 8.86
CA PHE A 156 -2.67 7.16 7.94
C PHE A 156 -3.74 6.36 8.67
N GLU A 157 -4.88 6.14 8.04
CA GLU A 157 -5.95 5.29 8.56
C GLU A 157 -5.94 3.93 7.85
N LEU A 158 -6.24 2.85 8.57
CA LEU A 158 -6.41 1.52 7.98
C LEU A 158 -7.73 1.51 7.18
N ALA A 159 -7.63 1.61 5.86
CA ALA A 159 -8.77 1.66 4.96
C ALA A 159 -9.27 0.28 4.53
N LEU A 160 -8.37 -0.71 4.51
CA LEU A 160 -8.69 -2.11 4.23
C LEU A 160 -7.77 -3.02 5.01
N GLU A 161 -8.36 -4.01 5.66
CA GLU A 161 -7.69 -5.23 6.10
C GLU A 161 -8.37 -6.39 5.38
N TRP A 162 -7.58 -7.23 4.72
CA TRP A 162 -8.08 -8.40 4.05
C TRP A 162 -7.27 -9.62 4.44
N THR A 163 -7.98 -10.68 4.82
CA THR A 163 -7.40 -11.98 5.13
C THR A 163 -8.06 -13.05 4.27
N SER A 164 -7.30 -14.11 4.03
CA SER A 164 -7.78 -15.32 3.39
C SER A 164 -7.34 -16.48 4.25
N TYR A 165 -7.94 -16.72 5.42
CA TYR A 165 -7.49 -17.82 6.27
C TYR A 165 -7.90 -19.21 5.73
N PRO A 166 -7.16 -20.29 6.07
CA PRO A 166 -7.60 -21.64 5.81
C PRO A 166 -9.01 -21.89 6.36
N ARG A 167 -9.88 -22.49 5.54
CA ARG A 167 -11.29 -22.72 5.88
C ARG A 167 -11.80 -24.08 5.42
N LEU A 168 -12.74 -24.65 6.19
CA LEU A 168 -13.51 -25.84 5.83
C LEU A 168 -14.98 -25.60 6.19
N GLY A 169 -15.77 -25.21 5.19
CA GLY A 169 -17.15 -24.78 5.40
C GLY A 169 -17.21 -23.52 6.27
N PRO A 170 -17.99 -23.49 7.37
CA PRO A 170 -18.07 -22.33 8.27
C PRO A 170 -16.90 -22.23 9.25
N LEU A 171 -16.00 -23.21 9.27
CA LEU A 171 -14.83 -23.22 10.15
C LEU A 171 -13.67 -22.50 9.46
N GLU A 172 -13.08 -21.54 10.15
CA GLU A 172 -11.93 -20.76 9.70
C GLU A 172 -10.86 -20.78 10.81
N TRP A 173 -9.59 -20.93 10.42
CA TRP A 173 -8.47 -20.99 11.35
C TRP A 173 -7.48 -19.89 11.06
N LYS A 174 -7.32 -18.95 12.01
CA LYS A 174 -6.23 -17.98 11.96
C LYS A 174 -4.90 -18.71 11.94
N ASN A 175 -4.08 -18.40 10.94
CA ASN A 175 -2.76 -18.98 10.74
C ASN A 175 -1.61 -17.99 11.06
N GLN A 176 -1.96 -16.73 11.36
CA GLN A 176 -1.06 -15.64 11.75
C GLN A 176 -1.77 -14.74 12.77
N VAL A 177 -0.97 -14.04 13.58
CA VAL A 177 -1.37 -13.00 14.55
C VAL A 177 -1.15 -11.65 13.89
N LEU A 178 -2.23 -10.88 13.71
CA LEU A 178 -2.12 -9.60 13.01
C LEU A 178 -1.68 -8.49 13.97
N PRO A 179 -0.97 -7.44 13.49
CA PRO A 179 -0.70 -6.24 14.28
C PRO A 179 -1.96 -5.51 14.75
N THR A 180 -3.11 -5.80 14.14
CA THR A 180 -4.43 -5.26 14.47
C THR A 180 -5.20 -6.13 15.47
N ASP A 181 -4.68 -7.31 15.83
CA ASP A 181 -5.31 -8.19 16.81
C ASP A 181 -5.08 -7.69 18.24
N ASP A 182 -6.14 -7.72 19.07
CA ASP A 182 -6.04 -7.52 20.52
C ASP A 182 -5.57 -8.82 21.20
N LEU A 183 -4.36 -9.25 20.86
CA LEU A 183 -3.73 -10.48 21.35
C LEU A 183 -2.36 -10.19 21.98
N PRO A 184 -1.96 -10.94 23.01
CA PRO A 184 -0.61 -10.82 23.55
C PRO A 184 0.45 -11.13 22.50
N GLY A 185 1.45 -10.26 22.36
CA GLY A 185 2.49 -10.39 21.32
C GLY A 185 3.29 -11.70 21.35
N TRP A 186 3.35 -12.41 22.50
CA TRP A 186 3.99 -13.73 22.57
C TRP A 186 3.30 -14.80 21.72
N LEU A 187 2.02 -14.59 21.32
CA LEU A 187 1.33 -15.50 20.40
C LEU A 187 1.89 -15.45 18.99
N ASN A 188 2.63 -14.40 18.63
CA ASN A 188 3.28 -14.24 17.34
C ASN A 188 4.38 -15.30 17.07
N GLU A 189 4.80 -16.03 18.10
CA GLU A 189 5.74 -17.16 17.98
C GLU A 189 5.06 -18.47 17.57
N PHE A 190 3.72 -18.49 17.46
CA PHE A 190 2.91 -19.67 17.15
C PHE A 190 2.23 -19.59 15.79
N GLU A 191 2.66 -18.69 14.93
CA GLU A 191 2.21 -18.62 13.54
C GLU A 191 2.63 -19.87 12.75
N VAL A 192 1.92 -20.13 11.65
CA VAL A 192 2.35 -21.16 10.71
C VAL A 192 3.53 -20.67 9.86
N GLU A 193 4.18 -21.61 9.18
CA GLU A 193 5.36 -21.32 8.35
C GLU A 193 5.05 -20.37 7.17
N GLU A 194 6.06 -19.60 6.73
CA GLU A 194 6.01 -18.54 5.73
C GLU A 194 5.25 -18.92 4.44
N ALA A 195 5.38 -20.18 3.98
CA ALA A 195 4.66 -20.67 2.80
C ALA A 195 3.14 -20.45 2.89
N PHE A 196 2.58 -20.48 4.11
CA PHE A 196 1.16 -20.32 4.34
C PHE A 196 0.75 -18.89 4.69
N THR A 197 1.64 -18.06 5.26
CA THR A 197 1.30 -16.68 5.68
C THR A 197 1.70 -15.63 4.66
N VAL A 198 2.68 -15.91 3.80
CA VAL A 198 3.13 -14.98 2.76
C VAL A 198 2.57 -15.31 1.38
N TYR A 199 2.61 -16.59 0.97
CA TYR A 199 2.31 -16.99 -0.41
C TYR A 199 0.87 -17.48 -0.61
N ASP A 200 0.35 -18.30 0.31
CA ASP A 200 -0.95 -18.97 0.14
C ASP A 200 -2.10 -18.16 0.74
N HIS A 201 -1.94 -17.67 1.97
CA HIS A 201 -2.99 -17.01 2.74
C HIS A 201 -2.51 -15.69 3.39
N PRO A 202 -2.08 -14.69 2.58
CA PRO A 202 -1.58 -13.43 3.11
C PRO A 202 -2.65 -12.59 3.80
N ALA A 203 -2.21 -11.81 4.79
CA ALA A 203 -2.94 -10.68 5.32
C ALA A 203 -2.47 -9.41 4.61
N VAL A 204 -3.42 -8.70 4.01
CA VAL A 204 -3.18 -7.48 3.24
C VAL A 204 -3.72 -6.29 4.00
N PHE A 205 -2.92 -5.24 4.10
CA PHE A 205 -3.32 -3.97 4.69
C PHE A 205 -3.19 -2.84 3.67
N VAL A 206 -4.21 -1.99 3.59
CA VAL A 206 -4.18 -0.76 2.82
C VAL A 206 -4.45 0.40 3.75
N PHE A 207 -3.47 1.27 3.88
CA PHE A 207 -3.57 2.50 4.66
C PHE A 207 -3.79 3.68 3.73
N ARG A 208 -4.70 4.58 4.12
CA ARG A 208 -4.99 5.81 3.39
C ARG A 208 -4.44 7.01 4.13
N LYS A 209 -3.74 7.90 3.44
CA LYS A 209 -3.28 9.17 4.01
C LYS A 209 -4.48 10.03 4.43
N THR A 210 -4.46 10.52 5.66
CA THR A 210 -5.50 11.39 6.22
C THR A 210 -5.11 12.87 6.09
N PRO A 211 -6.07 13.81 6.21
CA PRO A 211 -5.78 15.24 6.31
C PRO A 211 -4.91 15.62 7.54
N ASP A 212 -4.82 14.76 8.55
CA ASP A 212 -4.03 15.00 9.77
C ASP A 212 -2.54 14.69 9.61
N TYR A 213 -2.13 14.12 8.47
CA TYR A 213 -0.74 13.86 8.12
C TYR A 213 0.09 15.16 8.18
N ALA A 214 1.20 15.12 8.92
CA ALA A 214 2.06 16.29 9.08
C ALA A 214 3.55 15.88 8.96
N PRO A 215 4.23 16.24 7.85
CA PRO A 215 5.61 15.81 7.55
C PRO A 215 6.58 15.97 8.74
N LYS A 216 6.47 17.11 9.45
CA LYS A 216 7.37 17.46 10.56
C LYS A 216 7.10 16.74 11.87
N LYS A 217 5.93 16.09 12.04
CA LYS A 217 5.62 15.32 13.25
C LYS A 217 6.33 13.96 13.27
N HIS A 218 6.64 13.40 12.10
CA HIS A 218 7.14 12.03 11.98
C HIS A 218 8.68 11.91 12.07
N ALA A 219 9.42 13.02 12.04
CA ALA A 219 10.88 13.03 12.14
C ALA A 219 11.44 12.51 13.49
N THR A 220 10.59 12.39 14.52
CA THR A 220 10.91 11.76 15.81
C THR A 220 10.22 10.42 16.02
N SER A 221 9.31 10.04 15.13
CA SER A 221 8.53 8.79 15.18
C SER A 221 9.09 7.73 14.23
N CYS A 222 10.16 8.03 13.49
CA CYS A 222 10.89 7.12 12.60
C CYS A 222 12.39 7.36 12.77
#